data_AF-A0A3D5V862-F1
#
_entry.id   AF-A0A3D5V862-F1
#
_cell.length_a   1.000
_cell.length_b   1.000
_cell.length_c   1.000
_cell.angle_alpha   90.00
_cell.angle_beta   90.00
_cell.angle_gamma   90.00
#
_symmetry.space_group_name_H-M   'P 1'
#
loop_
_entity.id
_entity.type
_entity.pdbx_description
1 polymer ?
#
loop_
_entity_poly.entity_id
_entity_poly.type
_entity_poly.pdbx_seq_one_letter_code
_entity_poly.pdbx_strand_id
1 'polypeptide(L)' 'MHDYNEIWRNVLETLQQNISEQGFNTWFTETQLINIQDNELQIKVPSKFIAEYLNHN' A
#
# COMPACT_ATOMS: atom_id res chain seq x y z
N MET A 1 4.91 4.58 -20.07
CA MET A 1 5.53 4.62 -18.73
C MET A 1 4.37 4.39 -17.75
N HIS A 2 4.37 3.29 -17.01
CA HIS A 2 3.34 3.13 -15.97
C HIS A 2 3.74 4.01 -14.79
N ASP A 3 2.92 5.01 -14.47
CA ASP A 3 3.19 5.89 -13.33
C ASP A 3 2.70 5.23 -12.03
N TYR A 4 3.54 4.32 -11.50
CA TYR A 4 3.23 3.59 -10.28
C TYR A 4 3.04 4.52 -9.07
N ASN A 5 3.68 5.68 -9.07
CA ASN A 5 3.56 6.65 -7.98
C ASN A 5 2.17 7.29 -7.99
N GLU A 6 1.64 7.68 -9.14
CA GLU A 6 0.29 8.24 -9.23
C GLU A 6 -0.79 7.22 -8.83
N ILE A 7 -0.69 5.99 -9.32
CA ILE A 7 -1.63 4.91 -8.98
C ILE A 7 -1.60 4.65 -7.47
N TRP A 8 -0.41 4.48 -6.90
CA TRP A 8 -0.27 4.20 -5.48
C TRP A 8 -0.70 5.38 -4.61
N ARG A 9 -0.42 6.61 -5.02
CA ARG A 9 -0.90 7.82 -4.33
C ARG A 9 -2.43 7.84 -4.25
N ASN A 10 -3.12 7.56 -5.34
CA ASN A 10 -4.59 7.52 -5.35
C ASN A 10 -5.13 6.42 -4.41
N VAL A 11 -4.46 5.27 -4.34
CA VAL A 11 -4.80 4.19 -3.40
C VAL A 11 -4.58 4.64 -1.95
N LEU A 12 -3.43 5.24 -1.65
CA LEU A 12 -3.10 5.74 -0.32
C LEU A 12 -4.09 6.83 0.14
N GLU A 13 -4.46 7.77 -0.73
CA GLU A 13 -5.48 8.79 -0.44
C GLU A 13 -6.82 8.14 -0.12
N THR A 14 -7.23 7.13 -0.90
CA THR A 14 -8.46 6.39 -0.63
C THR A 14 -8.39 5.68 0.71
N LEU A 15 -7.31 4.97 1.01
CA LEU A 15 -7.13 4.28 2.29
C LEU A 15 -7.19 5.26 3.47
N GLN A 16 -6.50 6.40 3.38
CA GLN A 16 -6.45 7.41 4.44
C GLN A 16 -7.84 7.97 4.79
N GLN A 17 -8.79 7.97 3.84
CA GLN A 17 -10.18 8.38 4.10
C GLN A 17 -11.04 7.27 4.72
N ASN A 18 -10.63 6.00 4.59
CA ASN A 18 -11.46 4.83 4.94
C ASN A 18 -10.99 4.08 6.20
N ILE A 19 -9.76 4.31 6.67
CA ILE A 19 -9.23 3.71 7.90
C ILE A 19 -8.81 4.77 8.91
N SER A 20 -8.60 4.37 10.17
CA SER A 20 -8.10 5.30 11.19
C SER A 20 -6.71 5.82 10.84
N GLU A 21 -6.42 7.06 11.21
CA GLU A 21 -5.09 7.67 11.01
C GLU A 21 -3.97 6.80 11.60
N GLN A 22 -4.19 6.22 12.79
CA GLN A 22 -3.25 5.29 13.40
C GLN A 22 -3.05 4.02 12.57
N GLY A 23 -4.12 3.44 12.04
CA GLY A 23 -4.03 2.26 11.17
C GLY A 23 -3.26 2.57 9.89
N PHE A 24 -3.56 3.69 9.26
CA PHE A 24 -2.84 4.16 8.08
C PHE A 24 -1.34 4.34 8.36
N ASN A 25 -1.02 5.08 9.42
CA ASN A 25 0.36 5.38 9.81
C ASN A 25 1.17 4.14 10.26
N THR A 26 0.48 3.08 10.68
CA THR A 26 1.14 1.82 11.09
C THR A 26 1.46 0.95 9.89
N TRP A 27 0.56 0.88 8.90
CA TRP A 27 0.61 -0.14 7.87
C TRP A 27 1.00 0.37 6.48
N PHE A 28 0.77 1.65 6.16
CA PHE A 28 0.82 2.15 4.77
C PHE A 28 1.83 3.29 4.52
N THR A 29 2.35 3.96 5.55
CA THR A 29 3.21 5.16 5.44
C THR A 29 4.54 4.92 4.72
N GLU A 30 5.12 3.74 4.90
CA GLU A 30 6.41 3.36 4.30
C GLU A 30 6.25 2.33 3.18
N THR A 31 5.15 2.43 2.42
CA THR A 31 4.83 1.50 1.34
C THR A 31 5.04 2.13 -0.03
N GLN A 32 5.47 1.32 -0.99
CA GLN A 32 5.66 1.76 -2.37
C GLN A 32 5.21 0.68 -3.34
N LEU A 33 4.43 1.05 -4.35
CA LEU A 33 4.12 0.16 -5.47
C LEU A 33 5.37 -0.10 -6.30
N ILE A 34 5.71 -1.38 -6.47
CA ILE A 34 6.89 -1.81 -7.23
C ILE A 34 6.53 -2.54 -8.51
N ASN A 35 5.33 -3.10 -8.60
CA ASN A 35 4.88 -3.83 -9.77
C ASN A 35 3.35 -3.93 -9.79
N ILE A 36 2.80 -4.02 -10.99
CA ILE A 36 1.38 -4.26 -11.24
C ILE A 36 1.32 -5.41 -12.22
N GLN A 37 0.70 -6.51 -11.83
CA GLN A 37 0.52 -7.69 -12.69
C GLN A 37 -0.91 -8.14 -12.63
N ASP A 38 -1.51 -8.29 -13.81
CA ASP A 38 -2.90 -8.68 -14.01
C ASP A 38 -3.87 -7.81 -13.20
N ASN A 39 -4.24 -8.26 -12.01
CA ASN A 39 -5.18 -7.59 -11.12
C ASN A 39 -4.66 -7.48 -9.68
N GLU A 40 -3.33 -7.57 -9.50
CA GLU A 40 -2.65 -7.51 -8.21
C GLU A 40 -1.61 -6.37 -8.19
N LEU A 41 -1.55 -5.69 -7.04
CA LEU A 41 -0.55 -4.66 -6.75
C LEU A 41 0.52 -5.26 -5.86
N GLN A 42 1.76 -5.31 -6.33
CA GLN A 42 2.89 -5.71 -5.50
C GLN A 42 3.53 -4.47 -4.89
N ILE A 43 3.52 -4.41 -3.56
CA ILE A 43 4.08 -3.30 -2.79
C ILE A 43 5.32 -3.73 -2.01
N LYS A 44 6.26 -2.82 -1.89
CA LYS A 44 7.37 -2.91 -0.95
C LYS A 44 6.92 -2.38 0.40
N VAL A 45 7.29 -3.09 1.47
CA VAL A 45 7.03 -2.74 2.87
C VAL A 45 8.33 -2.83 3.68
N PRO A 46 8.43 -2.18 4.86
CA PRO A 46 9.69 -2.13 5.62
C PRO A 46 9.99 -3.41 6.42
N SER A 47 8.99 -4.26 6.69
CA SER A 47 9.16 -5.49 7.47
C SER A 47 8.27 -6.62 6.98
N LYS A 48 8.76 -7.87 7.14
CA LYS A 48 7.99 -9.08 6.85
C LYS A 48 6.68 -9.13 7.63
N PHE A 49 6.64 -8.64 8.87
CA PHE A 49 5.43 -8.61 9.68
C PHE A 49 4.31 -7.78 9.03
N ILE A 50 4.65 -6.63 8.44
CA ILE A 50 3.69 -5.77 7.73
C ILE A 50 3.20 -6.48 6.46
N ALA A 51 4.09 -7.15 5.72
CA ALA A 51 3.71 -7.93 4.56
C ALA A 51 2.71 -9.02 4.92
N GLU A 52 2.96 -9.76 6.00
CA GLU A 52 2.06 -10.81 6.46
C GLU A 52 0.73 -10.24 6.93
N TYR A 53 0.72 -9.16 7.72
CA TYR A 53 -0.52 -8.55 8.18
C TYR A 53 -1.41 -8.07 7.01
N LEU A 54 -0.83 -7.35 6.05
CA LEU A 54 -1.55 -6.80 4.89
C LEU A 54 -2.04 -7.87 3.91
N ASN A 55 -1.39 -9.03 3.85
CA ASN A 55 -1.86 -10.14 3.02
C ASN A 55 -3.00 -10.95 3.66
N HIS A 56 -3.24 -10.80 4.97
CA HIS A 56 -4.25 -11.57 5.70
C HIS A 56 -5.51 -10.76 6.06
N ASN A 57 -5.48 -9.42 6.00
CA ASN A 57 -6.59 -8.53 6.36
C ASN A 57 -7.07 -7.74 5.15
#